data_AF-A0A2K9K430-F1
#
_entry.id   AF-A0A2K9K430-F1
#
_cell.length_a   1.000
_cell.length_b   1.000
_cell.length_c   1.000
_cell.angle_alpha   90.00
_cell.angle_beta   90.00
_cell.angle_gamma   90.00
#
_symmetry.space_group_name_H-M   'P 1'
#
loop_
_entity.id
_entity.type
_entity.pdbx_description
1 polymer ?
#
loop_
_entity_poly.entity_id
_entity_poly.type
_entity_poly.pdbx_seq_one_letter_code
_entity_poly.pdbx_strand_id
1 'polypeptide(L)'
;MGISLKTQKMLWGRAASRCAFPDCRKELVFDSTQTDDESIVGEACHIVAKSADGPRGESPLTSEQRDKYNNLLLLCNIHHKVIDDQYLHYTIDLLHEIKQSHEVWVSSQLQGFDAHKQRDDEIYASYLEEFEQQIDIENWNAWTSWLFGGGQPQLSKEMRSKLEGLRSWLFSRVWPNRYQNLEIAFENFRRVLQDLLNTFDQHSVECGPHDLVTEKFYKIDRWDPDAYDRLAKDYDYHCYLVEDLALELNRAANYIFDSVRQSIQYGYRLDVGVLYVTSGPHMDLTFKHYRAQYLPEQKQNIPYPGLKAFAETVRFERDFWFGDKT
;
A
#
# COMPACT_ATOMS: atom_id res chain seq x y z
N MET A 1 -0.49 -19.02 17.82
CA MET A 1 -1.07 -17.67 17.61
C MET A 1 -2.58 -17.74 17.76
N GLY A 2 -3.27 -16.59 17.82
CA GLY A 2 -4.73 -16.51 17.86
C GLY A 2 -5.25 -15.69 16.68
N ILE A 3 -6.56 -15.63 16.54
CA ILE A 3 -7.24 -14.87 15.48
C ILE A 3 -6.81 -13.40 15.56
N SER A 4 -6.27 -12.85 14.46
CA SER A 4 -5.79 -11.47 14.42
C SER A 4 -6.93 -10.44 14.48
N LEU A 5 -6.63 -9.21 14.89
CA LEU A 5 -7.61 -8.12 14.92
C LEU A 5 -8.24 -7.85 13.54
N LYS A 6 -7.46 -7.92 12.45
CA LYS A 6 -7.95 -7.81 11.06
C LYS A 6 -9.00 -8.89 10.77
N THR A 7 -8.69 -10.14 11.09
CA THR A 7 -9.61 -11.26 10.91
C THR A 7 -10.87 -11.12 11.75
N GLN A 8 -10.76 -10.69 13.02
CA GLN A 8 -11.91 -10.44 13.88
C GLN A 8 -12.81 -9.35 13.28
N LYS A 9 -12.25 -8.20 12.88
CA LYS A 9 -13.02 -7.12 12.24
C LYS A 9 -13.76 -7.58 11.00
N MET A 10 -13.09 -8.36 10.13
CA MET A 10 -13.74 -8.95 8.94
C MET A 10 -14.87 -9.90 9.32
N LEU A 11 -14.65 -10.80 10.28
CA LEU A 11 -15.64 -11.78 10.74
C LEU A 11 -16.88 -11.11 11.31
N TRP A 12 -16.71 -10.21 12.27
CA TRP A 12 -17.80 -9.51 12.93
C TRP A 12 -18.56 -8.57 11.98
N GLY A 13 -17.83 -7.84 11.15
CA GLY A 13 -18.41 -6.91 10.18
C GLY A 13 -19.26 -7.61 9.12
N ARG A 14 -18.73 -8.68 8.49
CA ARG A 14 -19.46 -9.41 7.44
C ARG A 14 -20.62 -10.24 7.96
N ALA A 15 -20.57 -10.66 9.23
CA ALA A 15 -21.69 -11.31 9.88
C ALA A 15 -22.74 -10.33 10.44
N ALA A 16 -22.51 -9.01 10.31
CA ALA A 16 -23.33 -7.93 10.87
C ALA A 16 -23.67 -8.14 12.36
N SER A 17 -22.68 -8.59 13.15
CA SER A 17 -22.85 -8.90 14.58
C SER A 17 -24.02 -9.84 14.89
N ARG A 18 -24.37 -10.74 13.95
CA ARG A 18 -25.46 -11.70 14.08
C ARG A 18 -24.98 -13.13 13.97
N CYS A 19 -25.66 -14.02 14.69
CA CYS A 19 -25.40 -15.46 14.63
C CYS A 19 -25.60 -15.99 13.22
N ALA A 20 -24.58 -16.63 12.65
CA ALA A 20 -24.62 -17.16 11.30
C ALA A 20 -25.44 -18.45 11.14
N PHE A 21 -25.82 -19.09 12.25
CA PHE A 21 -26.61 -20.31 12.22
C PHE A 21 -27.97 -20.09 11.52
N PRO A 22 -28.43 -21.03 10.66
CA PRO A 22 -29.72 -20.93 10.00
C PRO A 22 -30.85 -20.67 11.00
N ASP A 23 -31.79 -19.79 10.65
CA ASP A 23 -32.95 -19.42 11.45
C ASP A 23 -32.67 -18.76 12.82
N CYS A 24 -31.41 -18.55 13.20
CA CYS A 24 -31.07 -17.86 14.45
C CYS A 24 -30.97 -16.34 14.26
N ARG A 25 -29.95 -15.86 13.55
CA ARG A 25 -29.70 -14.43 13.22
C ARG A 25 -29.80 -13.45 14.39
N LYS A 26 -29.76 -13.93 15.63
CA LYS A 26 -29.87 -13.10 16.82
C LYS A 26 -28.65 -12.19 16.91
N GLU A 27 -28.88 -11.00 17.45
CA GLU A 27 -27.85 -10.04 17.75
C GLU A 27 -26.88 -10.62 18.80
N LEU A 28 -25.59 -10.34 18.61
CA LEU A 28 -24.51 -10.89 19.41
C LEU A 28 -23.75 -9.84 20.23
N VAL A 29 -24.08 -8.57 20.03
CA VAL A 29 -23.56 -7.43 20.78
C VAL A 29 -24.74 -6.67 21.33
N PHE A 30 -24.77 -6.46 22.64
CA PHE A 30 -25.83 -5.71 23.31
C PHE A 30 -25.24 -4.48 23.97
N ASP A 31 -25.93 -3.36 23.83
CA ASP A 31 -25.53 -2.10 24.44
C ASP A 31 -25.54 -2.18 25.97
N SER A 32 -24.79 -1.27 26.59
CA SER A 32 -24.75 -1.08 28.04
C SER A 32 -26.15 -0.84 28.62
N THR A 33 -26.41 -1.34 29.83
CA THR A 33 -27.58 -0.94 30.61
C THR A 33 -27.28 0.36 31.38
N GLN A 34 -28.21 0.86 32.20
CA GLN A 34 -27.94 2.04 33.03
C GLN A 34 -26.78 1.84 34.03
N THR A 35 -26.46 0.59 34.36
CA THR A 35 -25.50 0.24 35.41
C THR A 35 -24.41 -0.72 34.96
N ASP A 36 -24.52 -1.30 33.77
CA ASP A 36 -23.63 -2.36 33.28
C ASP A 36 -23.07 -2.03 31.90
N ASP A 37 -21.85 -2.46 31.62
CA ASP A 37 -21.16 -2.30 30.32
C ASP A 37 -21.81 -3.13 29.19
N GLU A 38 -21.37 -2.90 27.95
CA GLU A 38 -21.80 -3.66 26.77
C GLU A 38 -21.48 -5.15 26.90
N SER A 39 -22.32 -6.00 26.30
CA SER A 39 -22.17 -7.45 26.35
C SER A 39 -21.95 -8.04 24.96
N ILE A 40 -20.94 -8.92 24.85
CA ILE A 40 -20.68 -9.70 23.64
C ILE A 40 -20.99 -11.17 23.95
N VAL A 41 -21.99 -11.73 23.27
CA VAL A 41 -22.43 -13.14 23.43
C VAL A 41 -22.15 -14.00 22.19
N GLY A 42 -21.42 -13.42 21.23
CA GLY A 42 -20.95 -14.07 20.02
C GLY A 42 -19.51 -14.55 20.13
N GLU A 43 -19.20 -15.64 19.43
CA GLU A 43 -17.90 -16.29 19.44
C GLU A 43 -17.43 -16.54 18.01
N ALA A 44 -16.11 -16.38 17.79
CA ALA A 44 -15.47 -16.76 16.55
C ALA A 44 -15.19 -18.26 16.57
N CYS A 45 -16.00 -19.02 15.83
CA CYS A 45 -15.96 -20.47 15.81
C CYS A 45 -15.12 -20.97 14.66
N HIS A 46 -14.23 -21.92 14.93
CA HIS A 46 -13.43 -22.58 13.90
C HIS A 46 -14.26 -23.62 13.14
N ILE A 47 -14.25 -23.55 11.82
CA ILE A 47 -14.84 -24.59 10.95
C ILE A 47 -14.01 -25.87 11.07
N VAL A 48 -12.69 -25.77 10.86
CA VAL A 48 -11.69 -26.78 11.24
C VAL A 48 -11.09 -26.36 12.58
N ALA A 49 -11.27 -27.17 13.62
CA ALA A 49 -10.81 -26.85 14.99
C ALA A 49 -9.33 -26.46 15.04
N LYS A 50 -8.96 -25.70 16.08
CA LYS A 50 -7.57 -25.24 16.26
C LYS A 50 -6.58 -26.39 16.52
N SER A 51 -7.00 -27.43 17.24
CA SER A 51 -6.22 -28.64 17.50
C SER A 51 -6.64 -29.79 16.59
N ALA A 52 -5.75 -30.75 16.37
CA ALA A 52 -6.05 -31.96 15.62
C ALA A 52 -7.12 -32.83 16.33
N ASP A 53 -7.08 -32.87 17.66
CA ASP A 53 -8.04 -33.63 18.48
C ASP A 53 -9.40 -32.93 18.65
N GLY A 54 -9.55 -31.72 18.11
CA GLY A 54 -10.80 -30.96 18.20
C GLY A 54 -11.82 -31.35 17.13
N PRO A 55 -13.06 -30.82 17.21
CA PRO A 55 -14.10 -31.02 16.20
C PRO A 55 -13.60 -30.72 14.78
N ARG A 56 -13.66 -31.71 13.88
CA ARG A 56 -13.16 -31.59 12.50
C ARG A 56 -11.68 -31.19 12.43
N GLY A 57 -10.88 -31.55 13.43
CA GLY A 57 -9.47 -31.15 13.55
C GLY A 57 -8.53 -31.85 12.58
N GLU A 58 -8.90 -33.03 12.07
CA GLU A 58 -8.17 -33.75 11.01
C GLU A 58 -8.30 -33.01 9.67
N SER A 59 -7.28 -32.22 9.32
CA SER A 59 -7.31 -31.35 8.14
C SER A 59 -5.89 -30.99 7.70
N PRO A 60 -5.63 -30.81 6.38
CA PRO A 60 -4.34 -30.37 5.86
C PRO A 60 -4.01 -28.90 6.22
N LEU A 61 -4.95 -28.15 6.81
CA LEU A 61 -4.71 -26.76 7.20
C LEU A 61 -3.63 -26.66 8.28
N THR A 62 -2.65 -25.77 8.05
CA THR A 62 -1.67 -25.40 9.06
C THR A 62 -2.31 -24.64 10.21
N SER A 63 -1.61 -24.56 11.35
CA SER A 63 -2.03 -23.78 12.51
C SER A 63 -2.35 -22.32 12.15
N GLU A 64 -1.55 -21.69 11.28
CA GLU A 64 -1.75 -20.31 10.83
C GLU A 64 -2.97 -20.17 9.91
N GLN A 65 -3.24 -21.18 9.07
CA GLN A 65 -4.40 -21.18 8.17
C GLN A 65 -5.71 -21.35 8.93
N ARG A 66 -5.69 -22.08 10.05
CA ARG A 66 -6.88 -22.29 10.90
C ARG A 66 -7.40 -20.99 11.51
N ASP A 67 -6.53 -20.01 11.76
CA ASP A 67 -6.91 -18.69 12.30
C ASP A 67 -7.26 -17.64 11.21
N LYS A 68 -7.34 -18.03 9.93
CA LYS A 68 -7.75 -17.15 8.83
C LYS A 68 -9.28 -17.07 8.71
N TYR A 69 -9.76 -15.93 8.20
CA TYR A 69 -11.19 -15.63 8.03
C TYR A 69 -12.00 -16.75 7.36
N ASN A 70 -11.45 -17.41 6.34
CA ASN A 70 -12.16 -18.45 5.60
C ASN A 70 -12.51 -19.67 6.48
N ASN A 71 -11.73 -19.94 7.53
CA ASN A 71 -11.96 -21.04 8.46
C ASN A 71 -12.79 -20.62 9.69
N LEU A 72 -13.39 -19.43 9.69
CA LEU A 72 -14.11 -18.89 10.85
C LEU A 72 -15.57 -18.56 10.53
N LEU A 73 -16.44 -18.86 11.48
CA LEU A 73 -17.87 -18.58 11.48
C LEU A 73 -18.25 -17.84 12.77
N LEU A 74 -19.11 -16.82 12.70
CA LEU A 74 -19.58 -16.10 13.89
C LEU A 74 -20.88 -16.74 14.39
N LEU A 75 -20.88 -17.30 15.60
CA LEU A 75 -22.05 -17.93 16.20
C LEU A 75 -22.31 -17.37 17.60
N CYS A 76 -23.52 -17.56 18.10
CA CYS A 76 -23.75 -17.42 19.53
C CYS A 76 -23.20 -18.61 20.30
N ASN A 77 -22.97 -18.43 21.60
CA ASN A 77 -22.58 -19.49 22.52
C ASN A 77 -23.39 -20.80 22.41
N ILE A 78 -24.71 -20.72 22.17
CA ILE A 78 -25.57 -21.89 22.01
C ILE A 78 -25.20 -22.66 20.74
N HIS A 79 -25.18 -21.98 19.59
CA HIS A 79 -24.93 -22.66 18.31
C HIS A 79 -23.47 -23.06 18.14
N HIS A 80 -22.52 -22.31 18.70
CA HIS A 80 -21.14 -22.74 18.78
C HIS A 80 -21.03 -24.11 19.47
N LYS A 81 -21.65 -24.25 20.64
CA LYS A 81 -21.68 -25.52 21.36
C LYS A 81 -22.35 -26.64 20.56
N VAL A 82 -23.48 -26.36 19.90
CA VAL A 82 -24.20 -27.35 19.09
C VAL A 82 -23.34 -27.89 17.94
N ILE A 83 -22.64 -27.03 17.19
CA ILE A 83 -21.84 -27.47 16.04
C ILE A 83 -20.61 -28.28 16.46
N ASP A 84 -20.07 -28.01 17.64
CA ASP A 84 -18.92 -28.73 18.18
C ASP A 84 -19.33 -30.07 18.78
N ASP A 85 -20.42 -30.11 19.55
CA ASP A 85 -20.93 -31.36 20.13
C ASP A 85 -21.47 -32.31 19.04
N GLN A 86 -21.97 -31.78 17.91
CA GLN A 86 -22.57 -32.57 16.80
C GLN A 86 -21.72 -32.53 15.52
N TYR A 87 -20.39 -32.57 15.65
CA TYR A 87 -19.46 -32.37 14.54
C TYR A 87 -19.54 -33.38 13.38
N LEU A 88 -20.12 -34.56 13.60
CA LEU A 88 -20.40 -35.53 12.53
C LEU A 88 -21.52 -35.05 11.59
N HIS A 89 -22.48 -34.30 12.12
CA HIS A 89 -23.54 -33.70 11.33
C HIS A 89 -23.10 -32.37 10.74
N TYR A 90 -22.52 -31.49 11.55
CA TYR A 90 -21.97 -30.21 11.12
C TYR A 90 -20.57 -30.41 10.55
N THR A 91 -20.52 -30.94 9.33
CA THR A 91 -19.28 -31.14 8.56
C THR A 91 -18.65 -29.81 8.13
N ILE A 92 -17.39 -29.85 7.69
CA ILE A 92 -16.67 -28.68 7.15
C ILE A 92 -17.47 -28.03 6.02
N ASP A 93 -17.96 -28.83 5.07
CA ASP A 93 -18.72 -28.34 3.91
C ASP A 93 -20.02 -27.66 4.33
N LEU A 94 -20.77 -28.25 5.27
CA LEU A 94 -22.01 -27.66 5.77
C LEU A 94 -21.76 -26.33 6.50
N LEU A 95 -20.69 -26.23 7.29
CA LEU A 95 -20.35 -24.98 7.96
C LEU A 95 -19.91 -23.88 6.98
N HIS A 96 -19.24 -24.23 5.88
CA HIS A 96 -18.96 -23.29 4.80
C HIS A 96 -20.24 -22.83 4.09
N GLU A 97 -21.19 -23.74 3.86
CA GLU A 97 -22.50 -23.39 3.30
C GLU A 97 -23.30 -22.46 4.22
N ILE A 98 -23.30 -22.73 5.53
CA ILE A 98 -23.93 -21.86 6.55
C ILE A 98 -23.28 -20.47 6.51
N LYS A 99 -21.94 -20.41 6.51
CA LYS A 99 -21.19 -19.15 6.41
C LYS A 99 -21.60 -18.34 5.19
N GLN A 100 -21.56 -18.97 4.01
CA GLN A 100 -21.89 -18.33 2.75
C GLN A 100 -23.33 -17.85 2.71
N SER A 101 -24.27 -18.68 3.17
CA SER A 101 -25.70 -18.36 3.22
C SER A 101 -25.99 -17.18 4.16
N HIS A 102 -25.33 -17.12 5.31
CA HIS A 102 -25.45 -15.99 6.23
C HIS A 102 -24.90 -14.70 5.63
N GLU A 103 -23.71 -14.74 5.04
CA GLU A 103 -23.10 -13.57 4.42
C GLU A 103 -23.98 -13.03 3.28
N VAL A 104 -24.55 -13.90 2.44
CA VAL A 104 -25.54 -13.53 1.41
C VAL A 104 -26.79 -12.90 2.03
N TRP A 105 -27.30 -13.48 3.13
CA TRP A 105 -28.45 -12.93 3.84
C TRP A 105 -28.15 -11.54 4.40
N VAL A 106 -27.04 -11.34 5.12
CA VAL A 106 -26.62 -10.02 5.63
C VAL A 106 -26.60 -8.99 4.49
N SER A 107 -25.94 -9.37 3.40
CA SER A 107 -25.89 -8.64 2.13
C SER A 107 -27.29 -8.20 1.65
N SER A 108 -28.27 -9.11 1.69
CA SER A 108 -29.64 -8.85 1.21
C SER A 108 -30.46 -7.94 2.12
N GLN A 109 -30.10 -7.84 3.41
CA GLN A 109 -30.80 -6.99 4.38
C GLN A 109 -30.31 -5.54 4.36
N LEU A 110 -29.09 -5.33 3.89
CA LEU A 110 -28.50 -4.00 3.80
C LEU A 110 -28.97 -3.32 2.51
N GLN A 111 -29.94 -2.42 2.62
CA GLN A 111 -30.33 -1.58 1.48
C GLN A 111 -29.11 -0.81 0.96
N GLY A 112 -28.83 -0.95 -0.34
CA GLY A 112 -27.68 -0.31 -0.99
C GLY A 112 -26.34 -1.03 -0.79
N PHE A 113 -26.33 -2.24 -0.22
CA PHE A 113 -25.12 -3.06 -0.15
C PHE A 113 -24.72 -3.56 -1.54
N ASP A 114 -23.55 -3.12 -2.00
CA ASP A 114 -22.92 -3.58 -3.23
C ASP A 114 -21.83 -4.60 -2.88
N ALA A 115 -22.17 -5.90 -2.98
CA ALA A 115 -21.24 -7.00 -2.75
C ALA A 115 -20.02 -6.95 -3.69
N HIS A 116 -20.20 -6.44 -4.91
CA HIS A 116 -19.11 -6.28 -5.86
C HIS A 116 -18.21 -5.14 -5.42
N LYS A 117 -18.78 -4.01 -4.99
CA LYS A 117 -17.99 -2.91 -4.40
C LYS A 117 -17.16 -3.38 -3.23
N GLN A 118 -17.73 -4.15 -2.31
CA GLN A 118 -16.97 -4.65 -1.18
C GLN A 118 -15.76 -5.48 -1.62
N ARG A 119 -15.94 -6.40 -2.58
CA ARG A 119 -14.82 -7.20 -3.11
C ARG A 119 -13.78 -6.34 -3.80
N ASP A 120 -14.22 -5.34 -4.57
CA ASP A 120 -13.32 -4.41 -5.25
C ASP A 120 -12.52 -3.60 -4.22
N ASP A 121 -13.17 -3.06 -3.18
CA ASP A 121 -12.54 -2.32 -2.07
C ASP A 121 -11.50 -3.19 -1.35
N GLU A 122 -11.79 -4.46 -1.11
CA GLU A 122 -10.85 -5.41 -0.50
C GLU A 122 -9.63 -5.69 -1.40
N ILE A 123 -9.82 -5.75 -2.72
CA ILE A 123 -8.71 -5.85 -3.68
C ILE A 123 -7.85 -4.59 -3.62
N TYR A 124 -8.45 -3.39 -3.70
CA TYR A 124 -7.67 -2.14 -3.60
C TYR A 124 -6.96 -2.01 -2.25
N ALA A 125 -7.60 -2.38 -1.14
CA ALA A 125 -6.97 -2.39 0.17
C ALA A 125 -5.75 -3.31 0.21
N SER A 126 -5.84 -4.51 -0.39
CA SER A 126 -4.70 -5.42 -0.50
C SER A 126 -3.57 -4.83 -1.35
N TYR A 127 -3.91 -4.09 -2.41
CA TYR A 127 -2.91 -3.45 -3.27
C TYR A 127 -2.22 -2.26 -2.60
N LEU A 128 -2.97 -1.49 -1.80
CA LEU A 128 -2.43 -0.41 -1.00
C LEU A 128 -1.48 -0.91 0.09
N GLU A 129 -1.85 -1.99 0.79
CA GLU A 129 -1.01 -2.61 1.82
C GLU A 129 0.34 -3.08 1.24
N GLU A 130 0.33 -3.78 0.10
CA GLU A 130 1.56 -4.19 -0.60
C GLU A 130 2.36 -2.98 -1.10
N PHE A 131 1.69 -1.98 -1.69
CA PHE A 131 2.35 -0.75 -2.16
C PHE A 131 3.08 -0.03 -1.02
N GLU A 132 2.40 0.21 0.10
CA GLU A 132 2.97 0.88 1.28
C GLU A 132 4.20 0.15 1.84
N GLN A 133 4.14 -1.18 1.87
CA GLN A 133 5.26 -2.01 2.30
C GLN A 133 6.46 -1.88 1.35
N GLN A 134 6.24 -1.93 0.04
CA GLN A 134 7.31 -1.89 -0.96
C GLN A 134 8.00 -0.53 -1.07
N ILE A 135 7.25 0.57 -0.87
CA ILE A 135 7.84 1.92 -0.83
C ILE A 135 8.48 2.27 0.52
N ASP A 136 8.37 1.37 1.51
CA ASP A 136 8.81 1.57 2.88
C ASP A 136 8.30 2.90 3.45
N ILE A 137 6.97 3.04 3.48
CA ILE A 137 6.31 4.32 3.77
C ILE A 137 6.69 4.90 5.14
N GLU A 138 6.97 4.06 6.13
CA GLU A 138 7.38 4.49 7.47
C GLU A 138 8.75 5.15 7.46
N ASN A 139 9.64 4.74 6.57
CA ASN A 139 10.98 5.28 6.40
C ASN A 139 11.12 6.13 5.13
N TRP A 140 10.01 6.58 4.53
CA TRP A 140 10.00 7.29 3.25
C TRP A 140 10.99 8.44 3.20
N ASN A 141 10.91 9.38 4.16
CA ASN A 141 11.82 10.53 4.20
C ASN A 141 13.28 10.11 4.47
N ALA A 142 13.49 9.01 5.22
CA ALA A 142 14.82 8.55 5.56
C ALA A 142 15.55 8.03 4.32
N TRP A 143 14.93 7.14 3.53
CA TRP A 143 15.59 6.61 2.34
C TRP A 143 15.58 7.61 1.18
N THR A 144 14.52 8.40 1.00
CA THR A 144 14.47 9.39 -0.10
C THR A 144 15.48 10.52 0.09
N SER A 145 15.81 10.90 1.33
CA SER A 145 16.79 11.98 1.58
C SER A 145 18.17 11.72 0.97
N TRP A 146 18.56 10.45 0.77
CA TRP A 146 19.81 10.09 0.08
C TRP A 146 19.79 10.40 -1.42
N LEU A 147 18.62 10.50 -2.05
CA LEU A 147 18.49 10.95 -3.43
C LEU A 147 18.66 12.48 -3.56
N PHE A 148 18.45 13.23 -2.48
CA PHE A 148 18.52 14.70 -2.43
C PHE A 148 19.73 15.21 -1.64
N GLY A 149 20.69 14.32 -1.34
CA GLY A 149 21.81 14.57 -0.45
C GLY A 149 23.09 14.93 -1.20
N GLY A 150 23.72 16.05 -0.83
CA GLY A 150 25.10 16.37 -1.21
C GLY A 150 25.39 16.49 -2.71
N GLY A 151 24.37 16.70 -3.55
CA GLY A 151 24.49 16.83 -5.01
C GLY A 151 24.93 15.54 -5.72
N GLN A 152 24.78 14.39 -5.07
CA GLN A 152 25.11 13.08 -5.63
C GLN A 152 24.04 12.08 -5.18
N PRO A 153 22.99 11.85 -5.99
CA PRO A 153 21.91 10.93 -5.65
C PRO A 153 22.43 9.54 -5.32
N GLN A 154 21.85 8.94 -4.28
CA GLN A 154 22.21 7.60 -3.80
C GLN A 154 20.98 6.78 -3.46
N LEU A 155 21.08 5.46 -3.63
CA LEU A 155 20.05 4.51 -3.28
C LEU A 155 20.69 3.21 -2.80
N SER A 156 20.15 2.60 -1.73
CA SER A 156 20.62 1.28 -1.32
C SER A 156 20.23 0.23 -2.36
N LYS A 157 21.07 -0.79 -2.53
CA LYS A 157 20.80 -1.94 -3.42
C LYS A 157 19.51 -2.66 -3.04
N GLU A 158 19.21 -2.73 -1.76
CA GLU A 158 17.95 -3.30 -1.25
C GLU A 158 16.75 -2.47 -1.68
N MET A 159 16.77 -1.15 -1.44
CA MET A 159 15.65 -0.28 -1.80
C MET A 159 15.45 -0.23 -3.32
N ARG A 160 16.53 -0.16 -4.10
CA ARG A 160 16.47 -0.35 -5.56
C ARG A 160 15.68 -1.63 -5.86
N SER A 161 16.14 -2.77 -5.36
CA SER A 161 15.54 -4.07 -5.71
C SER A 161 14.03 -4.13 -5.37
N LYS A 162 13.63 -3.58 -4.21
CA LYS A 162 12.21 -3.43 -3.83
C LYS A 162 11.44 -2.58 -4.85
N LEU A 163 11.96 -1.41 -5.22
CA LEU A 163 11.32 -0.51 -6.18
C LEU A 163 11.20 -1.14 -7.59
N GLU A 164 12.20 -1.90 -8.03
CA GLU A 164 12.16 -2.67 -9.29
C GLU A 164 11.08 -3.76 -9.25
N GLY A 165 10.97 -4.46 -8.12
CA GLY A 165 9.92 -5.42 -7.84
C GLY A 165 8.54 -4.78 -7.86
N LEU A 166 8.37 -3.64 -7.17
CA LEU A 166 7.13 -2.88 -7.13
C LEU A 166 6.70 -2.42 -8.52
N ARG A 167 7.63 -1.90 -9.33
CA ARG A 167 7.37 -1.48 -10.71
C ARG A 167 6.79 -2.62 -11.54
N SER A 168 7.40 -3.80 -11.43
CA SER A 168 6.97 -5.02 -12.15
C SER A 168 5.63 -5.55 -11.62
N TRP A 169 5.45 -5.50 -10.30
CA TRP A 169 4.21 -5.89 -9.64
C TRP A 169 3.04 -4.98 -10.06
N LEU A 170 3.23 -3.65 -10.06
CA LEU A 170 2.24 -2.66 -10.52
C LEU A 170 1.86 -2.87 -11.98
N PHE A 171 2.84 -3.13 -12.86
CA PHE A 171 2.61 -3.37 -14.29
C PHE A 171 1.70 -4.58 -14.54
N SER A 172 1.79 -5.60 -13.69
CA SER A 172 1.02 -6.85 -13.85
C SER A 172 -0.34 -6.86 -13.16
N ARG A 173 -0.74 -5.77 -12.47
CA ARG A 173 -2.00 -5.75 -11.72
C ARG A 173 -3.21 -5.86 -12.64
N VAL A 174 -4.17 -6.68 -12.24
CA VAL A 174 -5.51 -6.71 -12.81
C VAL A 174 -6.38 -5.84 -11.94
N TRP A 175 -6.80 -4.69 -12.48
CA TRP A 175 -7.59 -3.72 -11.73
C TRP A 175 -9.08 -4.03 -11.79
N PRO A 176 -9.84 -3.81 -10.69
CA PRO A 176 -11.29 -3.94 -10.71
C PRO A 176 -12.02 -2.97 -11.65
N ASN A 177 -11.38 -1.87 -12.08
CA ASN A 177 -11.94 -0.79 -12.90
C ASN A 177 -13.08 -0.01 -12.22
N ARG A 178 -13.09 0.06 -10.88
CA ARG A 178 -14.10 0.80 -10.12
C ARG A 178 -13.70 2.26 -9.86
N TYR A 179 -12.46 2.47 -9.44
CA TYR A 179 -11.95 3.80 -9.07
C TYR A 179 -10.90 4.29 -10.07
N GLN A 180 -11.36 4.81 -11.20
CA GLN A 180 -10.49 5.21 -12.31
C GLN A 180 -9.37 6.17 -11.87
N ASN A 181 -9.68 7.19 -11.05
CA ASN A 181 -8.67 8.14 -10.58
C ASN A 181 -7.57 7.47 -9.74
N LEU A 182 -7.93 6.50 -8.90
CA LEU A 182 -6.96 5.76 -8.09
C LEU A 182 -6.06 4.88 -8.97
N GLU A 183 -6.63 4.18 -9.94
CA GLU A 183 -5.88 3.36 -10.89
C GLU A 183 -4.93 4.19 -11.76
N ILE A 184 -5.41 5.35 -12.21
CA ILE A 184 -4.59 6.35 -12.91
C ILE A 184 -3.46 6.86 -12.02
N ALA A 185 -3.70 7.10 -10.74
CA ALA A 185 -2.65 7.53 -9.81
C ALA A 185 -1.57 6.45 -9.63
N PHE A 186 -1.95 5.17 -9.55
CA PHE A 186 -1.00 4.06 -9.53
C PHE A 186 -0.21 3.92 -10.83
N GLU A 187 -0.86 4.04 -11.98
CA GLU A 187 -0.18 4.02 -13.28
C GLU A 187 0.78 5.21 -13.44
N ASN A 188 0.39 6.40 -12.97
CA ASN A 188 1.25 7.57 -12.91
C ASN A 188 2.50 7.31 -12.06
N PHE A 189 2.33 6.80 -10.84
CA PHE A 189 3.44 6.43 -9.96
C PHE A 189 4.37 5.41 -10.63
N ARG A 190 3.82 4.37 -11.26
CA ARG A 190 4.60 3.34 -11.95
C ARG A 190 5.47 3.93 -13.07
N ARG A 191 4.94 4.87 -13.86
CA ARG A 191 5.69 5.54 -14.94
C ARG A 191 6.80 6.42 -14.41
N VAL A 192 6.52 7.22 -13.38
CA VAL A 192 7.55 8.04 -12.73
C VAL A 192 8.65 7.15 -12.14
N LEU A 193 8.27 6.06 -11.46
CA LEU A 193 9.22 5.13 -10.89
C LEU A 193 10.09 4.47 -11.95
N GLN A 194 9.50 4.06 -13.08
CA GLN A 194 10.23 3.51 -14.21
C GLN A 194 11.32 4.46 -14.71
N ASP A 195 10.96 5.72 -14.94
CA ASP A 195 11.88 6.70 -15.51
C ASP A 195 12.90 7.18 -14.46
N LEU A 196 12.54 7.25 -13.17
CA LEU A 196 13.49 7.48 -12.07
C LEU A 196 14.56 6.39 -12.03
N LEU A 197 14.15 5.12 -11.96
CA LEU A 197 15.08 4.00 -11.87
C LEU A 197 15.97 3.91 -13.11
N ASN A 198 15.38 4.01 -14.31
CA ASN A 198 16.13 3.99 -15.56
C ASN A 198 17.13 5.14 -15.65
N THR A 199 16.74 6.35 -15.23
CA THR A 199 17.63 7.51 -15.27
C THR A 199 18.76 7.32 -14.27
N PHE A 200 18.46 6.97 -13.02
CA PHE A 200 19.48 6.71 -11.99
C PHE A 200 20.49 5.64 -12.44
N ASP A 201 20.02 4.55 -13.05
CA ASP A 201 20.87 3.43 -13.49
C ASP A 201 21.83 3.77 -14.64
N GLN A 202 21.58 4.84 -15.41
CA GLN A 202 22.48 5.24 -16.51
C GLN A 202 23.90 5.52 -16.05
N HIS A 203 24.05 6.04 -14.82
CA HIS A 203 25.32 6.43 -14.24
C HIS A 203 25.49 5.89 -12.82
N SER A 204 24.77 4.83 -12.44
CA SER A 204 24.92 4.26 -11.09
C SER A 204 26.13 3.33 -11.01
N VAL A 205 26.92 3.49 -9.94
CA VAL A 205 28.06 2.62 -9.61
C VAL A 205 27.98 2.19 -8.16
N GLU A 206 28.60 1.04 -7.84
CA GLU A 206 28.62 0.55 -6.47
C GLU A 206 29.48 1.42 -5.55
N CYS A 207 28.91 1.83 -4.41
CA CYS A 207 29.63 2.48 -3.33
C CYS A 207 29.61 1.57 -2.11
N GLY A 208 30.63 0.72 -1.98
CA GLY A 208 30.66 -0.31 -0.95
C GLY A 208 29.66 -1.45 -1.19
N PRO A 209 29.41 -2.29 -0.18
CA PRO A 209 28.65 -3.52 -0.36
C PRO A 209 27.15 -3.30 -0.57
N HIS A 210 26.59 -2.20 -0.05
CA HIS A 210 25.16 -2.02 0.10
C HIS A 210 24.56 -0.89 -0.73
N ASP A 211 25.36 0.03 -1.26
CA ASP A 211 24.85 1.28 -1.82
C ASP A 211 25.24 1.47 -3.30
N LEU A 212 24.39 2.22 -3.99
CA LEU A 212 24.60 2.71 -5.35
C LEU A 212 24.64 4.23 -5.31
N VAL A 213 25.57 4.82 -6.06
CA VAL A 213 25.71 6.27 -6.17
C VAL A 213 25.89 6.66 -7.63
N THR A 214 25.47 7.88 -7.99
CA THR A 214 25.80 8.44 -9.31
C THR A 214 27.32 8.63 -9.46
N GLU A 215 27.90 8.06 -10.51
CA GLU A 215 29.31 8.21 -10.86
C GLU A 215 29.66 9.66 -11.17
N LYS A 216 30.76 10.15 -10.61
CA LYS A 216 31.32 11.47 -10.91
C LYS A 216 32.15 11.40 -12.20
N PHE A 217 31.48 11.19 -13.33
CA PHE A 217 32.12 10.95 -14.64
C PHE A 217 32.89 12.16 -15.20
N TYR A 218 32.78 13.33 -14.57
CA TYR A 218 33.66 14.48 -14.83
C TYR A 218 35.08 14.33 -14.26
N LYS A 219 35.31 13.35 -13.37
CA LYS A 219 36.64 13.02 -12.86
C LYS A 219 37.42 12.20 -13.89
N ILE A 220 38.02 12.90 -14.84
CA ILE A 220 38.81 12.33 -15.94
C ILE A 220 40.26 12.00 -15.52
N ASP A 221 40.82 10.92 -16.07
CA ASP A 221 42.19 10.44 -15.77
C ASP A 221 43.29 11.42 -16.22
N ARG A 222 43.04 12.17 -17.29
CA ARG A 222 43.96 13.17 -17.84
C ARG A 222 43.28 14.52 -17.81
N TRP A 223 43.96 15.51 -17.24
CA TRP A 223 43.45 16.86 -17.12
C TRP A 223 43.23 17.51 -18.50
N ASP A 224 41.97 17.82 -18.78
CA ASP A 224 41.48 18.57 -19.95
C ASP A 224 40.36 19.51 -19.44
N PRO A 225 40.61 20.83 -19.36
CA PRO A 225 39.63 21.79 -18.83
C PRO A 225 38.30 21.80 -19.58
N ASP A 226 38.33 21.73 -20.91
CA ASP A 226 37.11 21.82 -21.74
C ASP A 226 36.27 20.55 -21.57
N ALA A 227 36.93 19.39 -21.51
CA ALA A 227 36.24 18.12 -21.25
C ALA A 227 35.67 18.05 -19.83
N TYR A 228 36.44 18.51 -18.82
CA TYR A 228 36.00 18.58 -17.44
C TYR A 228 34.75 19.45 -17.28
N ASP A 229 34.78 20.68 -17.81
CA ASP A 229 33.67 21.63 -17.68
C ASP A 229 32.39 21.12 -18.36
N ARG A 230 32.52 20.45 -19.51
CA ARG A 230 31.37 19.84 -20.19
C ARG A 230 30.79 18.69 -19.36
N LEU A 231 31.63 17.74 -18.94
CA LEU A 231 31.18 16.57 -18.18
C LEU A 231 30.62 16.95 -16.80
N ALA A 232 31.15 18.01 -16.18
CA ALA A 232 30.61 18.54 -14.93
C ALA A 232 29.17 19.05 -15.11
N LYS A 233 28.90 19.79 -16.20
CA LYS A 233 27.53 20.23 -16.53
C LYS A 233 26.59 19.06 -16.82
N ASP A 234 27.07 18.05 -17.57
CA ASP A 234 26.30 16.85 -17.86
C ASP A 234 25.99 16.06 -16.57
N TYR A 235 26.94 16.01 -15.63
CA TYR A 235 26.77 15.42 -14.30
C TYR A 235 25.72 16.17 -13.48
N ASP A 236 25.84 17.49 -13.37
CA ASP A 236 24.89 18.31 -12.63
C ASP A 236 23.48 18.17 -13.21
N TYR A 237 23.34 18.21 -14.54
CA TYR A 237 22.05 17.98 -15.21
C TYR A 237 21.46 16.62 -14.87
N HIS A 238 22.27 15.56 -14.91
CA HIS A 238 21.83 14.22 -14.57
C HIS A 238 21.37 14.13 -13.11
N CYS A 239 22.18 14.63 -12.16
CA CYS A 239 21.83 14.63 -10.74
C CYS A 239 20.52 15.38 -10.49
N TYR A 240 20.36 16.57 -11.06
CA TYR A 240 19.11 17.33 -10.94
C TYR A 240 17.92 16.60 -11.57
N LEU A 241 18.11 15.91 -12.69
CA LEU A 241 17.03 15.14 -13.31
C LEU A 241 16.58 13.97 -12.43
N VAL A 242 17.51 13.26 -11.79
CA VAL A 242 17.20 12.21 -10.82
C VAL A 242 16.47 12.79 -9.61
N GLU A 243 16.95 13.90 -9.05
CA GLU A 243 16.30 14.59 -7.93
C GLU A 243 14.87 15.02 -8.29
N ASP A 244 14.65 15.62 -9.46
CA ASP A 244 13.31 16.05 -9.87
C ASP A 244 12.37 14.89 -10.20
N LEU A 245 12.88 13.77 -10.72
CA LEU A 245 12.10 12.53 -10.87
C LEU A 245 11.74 11.93 -9.50
N ALA A 246 12.65 11.98 -8.52
CA ALA A 246 12.35 11.54 -7.15
C ALA A 246 11.31 12.43 -6.48
N LEU A 247 11.35 13.74 -6.74
CA LEU A 247 10.35 14.69 -6.27
C LEU A 247 8.99 14.46 -6.93
N GLU A 248 8.99 14.14 -8.23
CA GLU A 248 7.79 13.73 -8.96
C GLU A 248 7.22 12.40 -8.42
N LEU A 249 8.08 11.47 -8.01
CA LEU A 249 7.66 10.21 -7.37
C LEU A 249 6.92 10.49 -6.06
N ASN A 250 7.40 11.46 -5.27
CA ASN A 250 6.71 11.93 -4.06
C ASN A 250 5.33 12.52 -4.38
N ARG A 251 5.21 13.34 -5.45
CA ARG A 251 3.90 13.84 -5.90
C ARG A 251 2.96 12.70 -6.28
N ALA A 252 3.47 11.71 -7.01
CA ALA A 252 2.69 10.56 -7.45
C ALA A 252 2.21 9.70 -6.28
N ALA A 253 3.05 9.47 -5.26
CA ALA A 253 2.66 8.75 -4.05
C ALA A 253 1.55 9.49 -3.28
N ASN A 254 1.71 10.80 -3.10
CA ASN A 254 0.68 11.64 -2.49
C ASN A 254 -0.63 11.63 -3.28
N TYR A 255 -0.56 11.57 -4.62
CA TYR A 255 -1.75 11.48 -5.46
C TYR A 255 -2.52 10.17 -5.27
N ILE A 256 -1.82 9.05 -5.07
CA ILE A 256 -2.47 7.79 -4.70
C ILE A 256 -3.23 7.97 -3.39
N PHE A 257 -2.59 8.52 -2.35
CA PHE A 257 -3.24 8.68 -1.03
C PHE A 257 -4.43 9.63 -1.07
N ASP A 258 -4.34 10.72 -1.83
CA ASP A 258 -5.48 11.61 -2.07
C ASP A 258 -6.63 10.87 -2.77
N SER A 259 -6.33 10.03 -3.75
CA SER A 259 -7.33 9.25 -4.48
C SER A 259 -7.99 8.18 -3.59
N VAL A 260 -7.24 7.58 -2.67
CA VAL A 260 -7.78 6.67 -1.65
C VAL A 260 -8.74 7.39 -0.71
N ARG A 261 -8.39 8.59 -0.25
CA ARG A 261 -9.27 9.41 0.60
C ARG A 261 -10.58 9.77 -0.09
N GLN A 262 -10.54 10.01 -1.40
CA GLN A 262 -11.73 10.35 -2.18
C GLN A 262 -12.62 9.14 -2.50
N SER A 263 -12.03 7.95 -2.65
CA SER A 263 -12.71 6.81 -3.28
C SER A 263 -13.04 5.68 -2.30
N ILE A 264 -12.16 5.41 -1.33
CA ILE A 264 -12.23 4.22 -0.47
C ILE A 264 -12.46 4.62 0.99
N GLN A 265 -11.56 5.43 1.55
CA GLN A 265 -11.57 5.75 2.98
C GLN A 265 -11.12 7.19 3.22
N TYR A 266 -12.07 8.07 3.51
CA TYR A 266 -11.80 9.49 3.80
C TYR A 266 -10.73 9.73 4.87
N GLY A 267 -10.73 8.91 5.93
CA GLY A 267 -9.79 9.01 7.04
C GLY A 267 -8.37 8.50 6.77
N TYR A 268 -8.07 8.01 5.57
CA TYR A 268 -6.81 7.34 5.27
C TYR A 268 -5.60 8.26 5.51
N ARG A 269 -4.76 7.88 6.50
CA ARG A 269 -3.54 8.58 6.94
C ARG A 269 -3.71 10.08 7.23
N LEU A 270 -4.86 10.50 7.77
CA LEU A 270 -5.07 11.92 8.13
C LEU A 270 -4.19 12.36 9.32
N ASP A 271 -3.83 11.43 10.19
CA ASP A 271 -2.97 11.63 11.36
C ASP A 271 -1.49 11.86 10.99
N VAL A 272 -1.01 11.17 9.96
CA VAL A 272 0.36 11.32 9.45
C VAL A 272 0.48 12.46 8.43
N GLY A 273 -0.59 12.72 7.67
CA GLY A 273 -0.61 13.76 6.63
C GLY A 273 -0.15 13.26 5.27
N VAL A 274 0.75 14.00 4.62
CA VAL A 274 1.29 13.67 3.29
C VAL A 274 2.78 13.38 3.37
N LEU A 275 3.30 12.67 2.38
CA LEU A 275 4.74 12.46 2.25
C LEU A 275 5.43 13.77 1.88
N TYR A 276 6.59 13.97 2.49
CA TYR A 276 7.52 15.05 2.20
C TYR A 276 8.92 14.47 2.05
N VAL A 277 9.79 15.22 1.39
CA VAL A 277 11.21 14.87 1.22
C VAL A 277 12.09 15.92 1.87
N THR A 278 13.28 15.52 2.28
CA THR A 278 14.29 16.40 2.87
C THR A 278 15.50 16.46 1.97
N SER A 279 15.94 17.66 1.61
CA SER A 279 17.19 17.90 0.87
C SER A 279 18.20 18.61 1.76
N GLY A 280 19.47 18.28 1.54
CA GLY A 280 20.60 18.92 2.19
C GLY A 280 21.71 17.93 2.57
N PRO A 281 22.73 18.40 3.30
CA PRO A 281 22.93 19.80 3.66
C PRO A 281 23.18 20.67 2.42
N HIS A 282 22.57 21.85 2.37
CA HIS A 282 22.89 22.87 1.35
C HIS A 282 24.20 23.59 1.70
N MET A 283 24.67 24.49 0.83
CA MET A 283 25.92 25.23 1.05
C MET A 283 25.95 26.06 2.34
N ASP A 284 24.78 26.41 2.88
CA ASP A 284 24.59 27.10 4.16
C ASP A 284 24.42 26.15 5.36
N LEU A 285 24.70 24.86 5.17
CA LEU A 285 24.52 23.77 6.15
C LEU A 285 23.08 23.57 6.60
N THR A 286 22.10 24.14 5.89
CA THR A 286 20.68 23.94 6.19
C THR A 286 20.11 22.72 5.50
N PHE A 287 19.02 22.21 6.06
CA PHE A 287 18.17 21.19 5.46
C PHE A 287 16.82 21.83 5.11
N LYS A 288 16.27 21.50 3.94
CA LYS A 288 14.96 21.98 3.49
C LYS A 288 14.00 20.81 3.32
N HIS A 289 12.75 21.04 3.70
CA HIS A 289 11.67 20.06 3.58
C HIS A 289 10.69 20.48 2.50
N TYR A 290 10.36 19.56 1.60
CA TYR A 290 9.52 19.83 0.43
C TYR A 290 8.25 18.97 0.51
N ARG A 291 7.10 19.64 0.57
CA ARG A 291 5.77 19.02 0.53
C ARG A 291 5.24 19.02 -0.90
N ALA A 292 5.88 18.24 -1.77
CA ALA A 292 5.54 18.22 -3.19
C ALA A 292 4.21 17.47 -3.45
N GLN A 293 3.27 18.13 -4.12
CA GLN A 293 1.98 17.55 -4.53
C GLN A 293 1.56 18.06 -5.92
N TYR A 294 0.71 17.30 -6.62
CA TYR A 294 0.07 17.82 -7.82
C TYR A 294 -0.96 18.88 -7.47
N LEU A 295 -0.93 20.00 -8.20
CA LEU A 295 -1.99 20.99 -8.19
C LEU A 295 -3.28 20.40 -8.80
N PRO A 296 -4.47 20.91 -8.44
CA PRO A 296 -5.73 20.38 -8.96
C PRO A 296 -5.80 20.30 -10.49
N GLU A 297 -5.24 21.28 -11.19
CA GLU A 297 -5.23 21.35 -12.65
C GLU A 297 -4.30 20.29 -13.28
N GLN A 298 -3.31 19.83 -12.53
CA GLN A 298 -2.33 18.82 -12.96
C GLN A 298 -2.86 17.39 -12.78
N LYS A 299 -3.92 17.18 -11.99
CA LYS A 299 -4.49 15.85 -11.68
C LYS A 299 -5.40 15.30 -12.80
N GLN A 300 -5.31 15.80 -14.03
CA GLN A 300 -6.10 15.32 -15.17
C GLN A 300 -5.38 14.22 -15.93
N ASN A 301 -6.06 13.10 -16.21
CA ASN A 301 -5.46 11.90 -16.80
C ASN A 301 -4.22 11.48 -15.99
N ILE A 302 -3.15 11.06 -16.66
CA ILE A 302 -1.85 10.74 -16.06
C ILE A 302 -1.01 12.02 -16.00
N PRO A 303 -0.74 12.58 -14.80
CA PRO A 303 -0.01 13.86 -14.65
C PRO A 303 1.42 13.85 -15.19
N TYR A 304 2.07 12.69 -15.21
CA TYR A 304 3.42 12.49 -15.71
C TYR A 304 3.42 12.17 -17.20
N PRO A 305 3.97 13.06 -18.06
CA PRO A 305 3.89 12.91 -19.51
C PRO A 305 4.95 11.95 -20.10
N GLY A 306 5.84 11.39 -19.27
CA GLY A 306 7.02 10.63 -19.68
C GLY A 306 8.31 11.46 -19.66
N LEU A 307 9.46 10.76 -19.60
CA LEU A 307 10.78 11.35 -19.38
C LEU A 307 11.10 12.56 -20.25
N LYS A 308 10.88 12.48 -21.56
CA LYS A 308 11.28 13.55 -22.49
C LYS A 308 10.59 14.87 -22.17
N ALA A 309 9.25 14.86 -22.15
CA ALA A 309 8.46 16.06 -21.86
C ALA A 309 8.70 16.55 -20.43
N PHE A 310 8.90 15.62 -19.48
CA PHE A 310 9.23 15.97 -18.10
C PHE A 310 10.56 16.70 -17.98
N ALA A 311 11.62 16.17 -18.58
CA ALA A 311 12.96 16.73 -18.54
C ALA A 311 13.04 18.10 -19.23
N GLU A 312 12.34 18.27 -20.36
CA GLU A 312 12.40 19.49 -21.17
C GLU A 312 11.53 20.63 -20.63
N THR A 313 10.36 20.32 -20.04
CA THR A 313 9.34 21.34 -19.73
C THR A 313 8.67 21.15 -18.38
N VAL A 314 8.04 20.00 -18.14
CA VAL A 314 7.05 19.86 -17.06
C VAL A 314 7.67 19.93 -15.66
N ARG A 315 8.91 19.49 -15.46
CA ARG A 315 9.58 19.60 -14.15
C ARG A 315 9.64 21.05 -13.63
N PHE A 316 9.74 22.03 -14.54
CA PHE A 316 9.83 23.45 -14.23
C PHE A 316 8.47 24.14 -14.05
N GLU A 317 7.37 23.39 -14.24
CA GLU A 317 6.00 23.85 -14.01
C GLU A 317 5.43 23.31 -12.69
N ARG A 318 6.23 22.52 -11.96
CA ARG A 318 5.88 21.98 -10.65
C ARG A 318 6.08 23.02 -9.55
N ASP A 319 5.47 22.76 -8.40
CA ASP A 319 5.58 23.59 -7.18
C ASP A 319 7.02 23.71 -6.67
N PHE A 320 7.84 22.68 -6.90
CA PHE A 320 9.24 22.61 -6.51
C PHE A 320 10.06 21.85 -7.56
N TRP A 321 11.30 22.24 -7.76
CA TRP A 321 12.29 21.54 -8.59
C TRP A 321 13.70 21.94 -8.16
N PHE A 322 14.71 21.16 -8.55
CA PHE A 322 16.12 21.38 -8.21
C PHE A 322 16.96 21.89 -9.39
N GLY A 323 16.70 21.42 -10.60
CA GLY A 323 17.52 21.78 -11.77
C GLY A 323 17.28 23.19 -12.29
N ASP A 324 18.28 23.77 -12.94
CA ASP A 324 18.13 25.05 -13.62
C ASP A 324 17.35 24.89 -14.93
N LYS A 325 16.51 25.89 -15.23
CA LYS A 325 15.88 26.03 -16.56
C LYS A 325 16.92 26.62 -17.50
N THR A 326 17.55 25.75 -18.31
CA THR A 326 18.59 26.14 -19.27
C THR A 326 18.09 26.98 -20.43
#